data_AF-A0A835PWC7-F1
#
_entry.id   AF-A0A835PWC7-F1
#
_cell.length_a   1.000
_cell.length_b   1.000
_cell.length_c   1.000
_cell.angle_alpha   90.00
_cell.angle_beta   90.00
_cell.angle_gamma   90.00
#
_symmetry.space_group_name_H-M   'P 1'
#
loop_
_entity.id
_entity.type
_entity.pdbx_description
1 polymer ?
#
loop_
_entity_poly.entity_id
_entity_poly.type
_entity_poly.pdbx_seq_one_letter_code
_entity_poly.pdbx_strand_id
1 'polypeptide(L)'
;MGAGVVRSAAAMAARLLNEVVSFLVFTALDLLDVVLCLVYKVLDYAFEAEWRPCYCSYSAREMITSSGKILVSENGGSKVVCLCSSKIHLEDISDTLYSRPPLLADVSRYTVNELRRLSSARSCHAVASAVSANAAARVRTMSSTTTFSINSTIVEMLQEKIGGQQSHPVPRWSDCACKRCAGWCSSSDSANLLHVQAHFPPEGVLAVEDVLFIHGFISSSAFWTETVFPNFSERARSNYRFFAVDLLGFGRSPKPADSLYTLREHVDMIERSVLQRHKVRSFHIVAHSLGSILALALAVKYPNAVKSLTLLAPPYFPIPKGKQGTQYVLRRVAPRRVWPMIALGASVACWYEHISRTVSLLMCKHHRFWEFIFRLLTRNRIRTFLMDGFFCHTHNAAWHTLHNVICGSAGKIDGYLDAVRESMRSCEVTVLHGRDDDLLPVSCSTAVKARVPRAHLRVIDGKDHITIVVGRQKAFARELEQIWASTNLKATV
;
A
#
# COMPACT_ATOMS: atom_id res chain seq x y z
N MET A 1 -48.06 0.78 9.36
CA MET A 1 -46.95 -0.16 9.67
C MET A 1 -46.44 -0.99 8.48
N GLY A 2 -47.12 -1.06 7.31
CA GLY A 2 -46.72 -1.95 6.20
C GLY A 2 -45.51 -1.50 5.35
N ALA A 3 -45.32 -0.21 5.08
CA ALA A 3 -44.29 0.26 4.14
C ALA A 3 -42.84 0.07 4.65
N GLY A 4 -42.62 0.15 5.97
CA GLY A 4 -41.29 -0.07 6.57
C GLY A 4 -40.85 -1.54 6.56
N VAL A 5 -41.81 -2.47 6.77
CA VAL A 5 -41.56 -3.92 6.75
C VAL A 5 -41.26 -4.38 5.32
N VAL A 6 -42.01 -3.90 4.32
CA VAL A 6 -41.78 -4.22 2.90
C VAL A 6 -40.43 -3.69 2.41
N ARG A 7 -40.05 -2.45 2.77
CA ARG A 7 -38.72 -1.90 2.45
C ARG A 7 -37.58 -2.68 3.13
N SER A 8 -37.78 -3.12 4.37
CA SER A 8 -36.81 -3.94 5.11
C SER A 8 -36.65 -5.34 4.48
N ALA A 9 -37.76 -5.97 4.09
CA ALA A 9 -37.76 -7.26 3.41
C ALA A 9 -37.09 -7.18 2.02
N ALA A 10 -37.40 -6.15 1.22
CA ALA A 10 -36.76 -5.93 -0.07
C ALA A 10 -35.25 -5.67 0.06
N ALA A 11 -34.82 -4.89 1.06
CA ALA A 11 -33.41 -4.66 1.34
C ALA A 11 -32.68 -5.93 1.82
N MET A 12 -33.36 -6.80 2.58
CA MET A 12 -32.82 -8.11 2.95
C MET A 12 -32.69 -9.04 1.75
N ALA A 13 -33.72 -9.12 0.90
CA ALA A 13 -33.68 -9.91 -0.32
C ALA A 13 -32.58 -9.45 -1.29
N ALA A 14 -32.42 -8.13 -1.49
CA ALA A 14 -31.36 -7.56 -2.32
C ALA A 14 -29.95 -7.87 -1.77
N ARG A 15 -29.78 -7.82 -0.43
CA ARG A 15 -28.51 -8.21 0.21
C ARG A 15 -28.23 -9.70 0.02
N LEU A 16 -29.21 -10.56 0.24
CA LEU A 16 -29.06 -12.00 0.06
C LEU A 16 -28.72 -12.35 -1.39
N LEU A 17 -29.39 -11.70 -2.36
CA LEU A 17 -29.09 -11.88 -3.77
C LEU A 17 -27.65 -11.45 -4.09
N ASN A 18 -27.20 -10.30 -3.59
CA ASN A 18 -25.82 -9.84 -3.78
C ASN A 18 -24.81 -10.84 -3.20
N GLU A 19 -25.08 -11.42 -2.04
CA GLU A 19 -24.21 -12.44 -1.43
C GLU A 19 -24.17 -13.74 -2.26
N VAL A 20 -25.32 -14.22 -2.77
CA VAL A 20 -25.37 -15.42 -3.63
C VAL A 20 -24.65 -15.18 -4.96
N VAL A 21 -24.89 -14.04 -5.61
CA VAL A 21 -24.19 -13.69 -6.86
C VAL A 21 -22.70 -13.51 -6.61
N SER A 22 -22.31 -12.85 -5.51
CA SER A 22 -20.91 -12.75 -5.11
C SER A 22 -20.28 -14.14 -4.97
N PHE A 23 -20.95 -15.06 -4.28
CA PHE A 23 -20.46 -16.43 -4.12
C PHE A 23 -20.20 -17.13 -5.47
N LEU A 24 -21.16 -17.08 -6.39
CA LEU A 24 -21.02 -17.70 -7.72
C LEU A 24 -19.87 -17.05 -8.52
N VAL A 25 -19.80 -15.73 -8.52
CA VAL A 25 -18.77 -14.98 -9.26
C VAL A 25 -17.38 -15.27 -8.69
N PHE A 26 -17.18 -15.20 -7.37
CA PHE A 26 -15.87 -15.45 -6.78
C PHE A 26 -15.44 -16.92 -6.88
N THR A 27 -16.37 -17.87 -6.94
CA THR A 27 -16.07 -19.28 -7.24
C THR A 27 -15.57 -19.45 -8.68
N ALA A 28 -16.21 -18.77 -9.64
CA ALA A 28 -15.75 -18.79 -11.03
C ALA A 28 -14.38 -18.10 -11.19
N LEU A 29 -14.17 -16.97 -10.53
CA LEU A 29 -12.88 -16.28 -10.50
C LEU A 29 -11.79 -17.15 -9.84
N ASP A 30 -12.14 -17.94 -8.83
CA ASP A 30 -11.19 -18.88 -8.21
C ASP A 30 -10.70 -19.92 -9.20
N LEU A 31 -11.61 -20.54 -9.95
CA LEU A 31 -11.24 -21.52 -10.97
C LEU A 31 -10.43 -20.87 -12.10
N LEU A 32 -10.84 -19.69 -12.56
CA LEU A 32 -10.15 -18.95 -13.61
C LEU A 32 -8.70 -18.63 -13.21
N ASP A 33 -8.47 -18.16 -11.99
CA ASP A 33 -7.14 -17.79 -11.50
C ASP A 33 -6.20 -19.00 -11.37
N VAL A 34 -6.72 -20.18 -11.04
CA VAL A 34 -5.96 -21.44 -11.07
C VAL A 34 -5.53 -21.80 -12.49
N VAL A 35 -6.46 -21.72 -13.45
CA VAL A 35 -6.15 -21.95 -14.87
C VAL A 35 -5.09 -20.95 -15.35
N LEU A 36 -5.24 -19.68 -14.97
CA LEU A 36 -4.27 -18.65 -15.32
C LEU A 36 -2.90 -18.87 -14.66
N CYS A 37 -2.77 -19.41 -13.43
CA CYS A 37 -1.44 -19.77 -12.89
C CYS A 37 -0.75 -20.76 -13.85
N LEU A 38 -1.45 -21.80 -14.33
CA LEU A 38 -0.86 -22.79 -15.24
C LEU A 38 -0.42 -22.14 -16.56
N VAL A 39 -1.29 -21.30 -17.14
CA VAL A 39 -0.97 -20.57 -18.37
C VAL A 39 0.24 -19.66 -18.19
N TYR A 40 0.29 -18.86 -17.13
CA TYR A 40 1.41 -17.96 -16.89
C TYR A 40 2.71 -18.68 -16.59
N LYS A 41 2.68 -19.83 -15.89
CA LYS A 41 3.87 -20.66 -15.71
C LYS A 41 4.47 -21.10 -17.05
N VAL A 42 3.63 -21.54 -17.99
CA VAL A 42 4.07 -21.93 -19.34
C VAL A 42 4.60 -20.72 -20.12
N LEU A 43 3.91 -19.58 -20.07
CA LEU A 43 4.34 -18.36 -20.77
C LEU A 43 5.66 -17.82 -20.23
N ASP A 44 5.84 -17.78 -18.90
CA ASP A 44 7.08 -17.29 -18.29
C ASP A 44 8.26 -18.19 -18.65
N TYR A 45 8.08 -19.50 -18.61
CA TYR A 45 9.10 -20.44 -19.08
C TYR A 45 9.41 -20.25 -20.57
N ALA A 46 8.39 -20.07 -21.42
CA ALA A 46 8.58 -19.92 -22.86
C ALA A 46 9.30 -18.61 -23.25
N PHE A 47 9.02 -17.49 -22.56
CA PHE A 47 9.57 -16.18 -22.91
C PHE A 47 10.82 -15.78 -22.12
N GLU A 48 10.96 -16.22 -20.87
CA GLU A 48 12.05 -15.80 -19.98
C GLU A 48 13.03 -16.93 -19.66
N ALA A 49 12.76 -18.17 -20.11
CA ALA A 49 13.55 -19.38 -19.81
C ALA A 49 13.76 -19.65 -18.30
N GLU A 50 12.99 -18.97 -17.45
CA GLU A 50 13.04 -19.06 -16.00
C GLU A 50 11.69 -19.54 -15.46
N TRP A 51 11.73 -20.47 -14.51
CA TRP A 51 10.56 -20.82 -13.71
C TRP A 51 10.34 -19.77 -12.63
N ARG A 52 9.31 -18.92 -12.77
CA ARG A 52 8.90 -18.02 -11.70
C ARG A 52 7.89 -18.71 -10.78
N PRO A 53 8.11 -18.72 -9.44
CA PRO A 53 7.13 -19.26 -8.51
C PRO A 53 5.84 -18.44 -8.56
N CYS A 54 4.68 -19.11 -8.69
CA CYS A 54 3.35 -18.49 -8.54
C CYS A 54 2.89 -18.68 -7.09
N TYR A 55 2.37 -17.64 -6.45
CA TYR A 55 1.98 -17.71 -5.03
C TYR A 55 0.71 -18.54 -4.79
N CYS A 56 0.03 -18.94 -5.87
CA CYS A 56 -1.09 -19.88 -5.83
C CYS A 56 -0.71 -21.32 -5.45
N SER A 57 0.60 -21.66 -5.40
CA SER A 57 1.08 -23.01 -5.05
C SER A 57 1.49 -23.08 -3.57
N TYR A 58 0.81 -23.95 -2.81
CA TYR A 58 0.96 -24.07 -1.36
C TYR A 58 2.28 -24.75 -0.98
N SER A 59 3.33 -23.99 -0.67
CA SER A 59 4.48 -24.39 0.15
C SER A 59 5.44 -23.19 0.33
N ALA A 60 5.51 -22.62 1.53
CA ALA A 60 6.54 -21.66 1.92
C ALA A 60 7.97 -22.26 1.89
N ARG A 61 8.11 -23.56 1.58
CA ARG A 61 9.33 -24.34 1.78
C ARG A 61 10.24 -24.38 0.55
N GLU A 62 9.77 -23.94 -0.63
CA GLU A 62 10.52 -24.04 -1.90
C GLU A 62 10.93 -22.68 -2.49
N MET A 63 10.84 -21.58 -1.73
CA MET A 63 11.17 -20.25 -2.26
C MET A 63 12.62 -19.82 -2.01
N ILE A 64 13.37 -19.86 -3.11
CA ILE A 64 14.55 -19.08 -3.53
C ILE A 64 15.92 -19.76 -3.33
N THR A 65 16.49 -20.21 -4.44
CA THR A 65 17.94 -20.29 -4.68
C THR A 65 18.45 -19.29 -5.73
N SER A 66 17.60 -18.47 -6.36
CA SER A 66 18.00 -17.65 -7.53
C SER A 66 18.26 -16.15 -7.29
N SER A 67 17.89 -15.57 -6.13
CA SER A 67 17.92 -14.09 -5.93
C SER A 67 18.77 -13.62 -4.73
N GLY A 68 19.51 -14.50 -4.05
CA GLY A 68 20.32 -14.13 -2.88
C GLY A 68 19.52 -13.68 -1.64
N LYS A 69 18.19 -13.62 -1.72
CA LYS A 69 17.24 -13.42 -0.61
C LYS A 69 16.71 -14.78 -0.15
N ILE A 70 16.92 -15.15 1.11
CA ILE A 70 16.47 -16.45 1.65
C ILE A 70 15.16 -16.25 2.40
N LEU A 71 14.11 -17.02 2.08
CA LEU A 71 12.88 -17.03 2.87
C LEU A 71 13.05 -17.96 4.08
N VAL A 72 12.84 -17.45 5.30
CA VAL A 72 12.87 -18.25 6.53
C VAL A 72 11.49 -18.22 7.17
N SER A 73 10.93 -19.40 7.41
CA SER A 73 9.69 -19.58 8.15
C SER A 73 10.01 -19.72 9.64
N GLU A 74 9.59 -18.76 10.47
CA GLU A 74 9.80 -18.79 11.92
C GLU A 74 8.49 -18.46 12.65
N ASN A 75 8.10 -19.29 13.63
CA ASN A 75 6.94 -19.07 14.51
C ASN A 75 5.62 -18.67 13.82
N GLY A 76 5.31 -19.30 12.68
CA GLY A 76 4.04 -19.11 11.97
C GLY A 76 3.94 -17.86 11.10
N GLY A 77 5.05 -17.13 10.90
CA GLY A 77 5.17 -16.05 9.91
C GLY A 77 6.34 -16.28 8.94
N SER A 78 6.21 -15.74 7.72
CA SER A 78 7.27 -15.79 6.70
C SER A 78 8.12 -14.52 6.74
N LYS A 79 9.44 -14.68 6.92
CA LYS A 79 10.40 -13.58 6.92
C LYS A 79 11.37 -13.71 5.75
N VAL A 80 11.73 -12.59 5.12
CA VAL A 80 12.85 -12.54 4.17
C VAL A 80 14.12 -12.16 4.90
N VAL A 81 15.17 -12.94 4.65
CA VAL A 81 16.54 -12.63 5.03
C VAL A 81 17.18 -11.88 3.87
N CYS A 82 17.53 -10.62 4.11
CA CYS A 82 18.38 -9.84 3.23
C CYS A 82 19.77 -9.69 3.86
N LEU A 83 20.80 -10.07 3.11
CA LEU A 83 22.21 -9.87 3.47
C LEU A 83 22.65 -8.51 2.94
N CYS A 84 22.81 -7.52 3.83
CA CYS A 84 23.63 -6.34 3.53
C CYS A 84 25.03 -6.56 4.11
N SER A 85 26.03 -5.85 3.53
CA SER A 85 27.49 -5.98 3.72
C SER A 85 28.04 -6.12 5.15
N SER A 86 27.22 -6.04 6.20
CA SER A 86 27.60 -6.26 7.60
C SER A 86 26.48 -6.72 8.55
N LYS A 87 25.21 -6.87 8.09
CA LYS A 87 24.07 -7.23 8.96
C LYS A 87 23.04 -8.09 8.24
N ILE A 88 22.56 -9.13 8.92
CA ILE A 88 21.38 -9.89 8.52
C ILE A 88 20.14 -9.14 8.99
N HIS A 89 19.31 -8.76 8.03
CA HIS A 89 18.04 -8.13 8.31
C HIS A 89 16.90 -9.08 7.97
N LEU A 90 16.05 -9.36 8.97
CA LEU A 90 14.80 -10.09 8.81
C LEU A 90 13.65 -9.10 8.57
N GLU A 91 12.87 -9.32 7.52
CA GLU A 91 11.69 -8.53 7.19
C GLU A 91 10.45 -9.41 7.14
N ASP A 92 9.40 -9.03 7.86
CA ASP A 92 8.12 -9.72 7.77
C ASP A 92 7.47 -9.44 6.41
N ILE A 93 7.10 -10.51 5.73
CA ILE A 93 6.26 -10.46 4.53
C ILE A 93 4.81 -10.71 4.91
N SER A 94 3.91 -10.15 4.12
CA SER A 94 2.48 -10.35 4.29
C SER A 94 2.09 -11.81 4.14
N ASP A 95 1.53 -12.42 5.18
CA ASP A 95 1.00 -13.79 5.12
C ASP A 95 -0.06 -13.97 4.02
N THR A 96 -0.72 -12.90 3.57
CA THR A 96 -1.69 -12.95 2.46
C THR A 96 -1.07 -13.32 1.13
N LEU A 97 0.24 -13.09 0.94
CA LEU A 97 0.95 -13.57 -0.24
C LEU A 97 1.06 -15.10 -0.23
N TYR A 98 1.08 -15.73 0.94
CA TYR A 98 1.30 -17.17 1.07
C TYR A 98 0.04 -17.96 1.42
N SER A 99 -1.03 -17.28 1.83
CA SER A 99 -2.27 -17.91 2.28
C SER A 99 -3.47 -17.46 1.45
N ARG A 100 -3.92 -18.35 0.57
CA ARG A 100 -5.26 -18.30 -0.02
C ARG A 100 -6.17 -19.23 0.80
N PRO A 101 -6.98 -18.70 1.75
CA PRO A 101 -7.94 -19.55 2.43
C PRO A 101 -8.95 -20.11 1.41
N PRO A 102 -9.23 -21.43 1.42
CA PRO A 102 -10.23 -22.00 0.53
C PRO A 102 -11.59 -21.34 0.81
N LEU A 103 -12.36 -21.05 -0.23
CA LEU A 103 -13.63 -20.31 -0.14
C LEU A 103 -14.64 -21.03 0.80
N LEU A 104 -14.56 -22.36 0.89
CA LEU A 104 -15.31 -23.20 1.85
C LEU A 104 -15.01 -22.88 3.33
N ALA A 105 -13.79 -22.47 3.67
CA ALA A 105 -13.40 -22.09 5.04
C ALA A 105 -13.92 -20.70 5.45
N ASP A 106 -14.36 -19.87 4.50
CA ASP A 106 -15.03 -18.60 4.77
C ASP A 106 -16.55 -18.76 4.85
N VAL A 107 -17.14 -19.65 4.05
CA VAL A 107 -18.57 -20.02 4.16
C VAL A 107 -18.87 -20.63 5.52
N SER A 108 -18.03 -21.56 6.01
CA SER A 108 -18.23 -22.14 7.35
C SER A 108 -18.25 -21.06 8.44
N ARG A 109 -17.37 -20.06 8.37
CA ARG A 109 -17.31 -18.95 9.34
C ARG A 109 -18.48 -17.99 9.22
N TYR A 110 -18.91 -17.64 8.01
CA TYR A 110 -20.04 -16.74 7.81
C TYR A 110 -21.36 -17.39 8.22
N THR A 111 -21.60 -18.63 7.77
CA THR A 111 -22.78 -19.42 8.16
C THR A 111 -22.84 -19.64 9.66
N VAL A 112 -21.70 -19.95 10.32
CA VAL A 112 -21.64 -20.07 11.79
C VAL A 112 -21.91 -18.74 12.49
N ASN A 113 -21.44 -17.61 11.96
CA ASN A 113 -21.68 -16.30 12.58
C ASN A 113 -23.12 -15.81 12.39
N GLU A 114 -23.75 -16.07 11.24
CA GLU A 114 -25.18 -15.78 11.04
C GLU A 114 -26.07 -16.75 11.83
N LEU A 115 -25.72 -18.04 11.92
CA LEU A 115 -26.40 -18.97 12.83
C LEU A 115 -26.29 -18.53 14.29
N ARG A 116 -25.14 -17.98 14.72
CA ARG A 116 -24.97 -17.38 16.07
C ARG A 116 -25.79 -16.11 16.28
N ARG A 117 -25.99 -15.29 15.25
CA ARG A 117 -26.83 -14.10 15.31
C ARG A 117 -28.31 -14.46 15.37
N LEU A 118 -28.72 -15.45 14.57
CA LEU A 118 -30.07 -16.01 14.59
C LEU A 118 -30.37 -16.75 15.90
N SER A 119 -29.37 -17.41 16.51
CA SER A 119 -29.53 -18.04 17.83
C SER A 119 -29.57 -17.03 18.98
N SER A 120 -28.86 -15.89 18.89
CA SER A 120 -28.98 -14.80 19.86
C SER A 120 -30.33 -14.05 19.78
N ALA A 121 -31.05 -14.17 18.65
CA ALA A 121 -32.36 -13.57 18.45
C ALA A 121 -33.54 -14.48 18.88
N ARG A 122 -33.28 -15.74 19.24
CA ARG A 122 -34.28 -16.69 19.76
C ARG A 122 -33.87 -17.17 21.15
N SER A 123 -34.41 -16.54 22.19
CA SER A 123 -34.43 -17.12 23.53
C SER A 123 -35.22 -18.42 23.51
N CYS A 124 -34.53 -19.56 23.48
CA CYS A 124 -34.99 -20.83 24.04
C CYS A 124 -33.76 -21.61 24.53
N HIS A 125 -33.76 -21.94 25.82
CA HIS A 125 -32.79 -22.80 26.48
C HIS A 125 -32.70 -24.19 25.83
N ALA A 126 -31.52 -24.80 25.98
CA ALA A 126 -31.14 -26.18 25.63
C ALA A 126 -30.73 -26.42 24.17
N VAL A 127 -29.44 -26.21 23.86
CA VAL A 127 -28.46 -27.20 23.32
C VAL A 127 -27.13 -26.43 23.19
N ALA A 128 -26.39 -26.29 24.28
CA ALA A 128 -25.09 -25.60 24.30
C ALA A 128 -24.09 -26.32 25.22
N SER A 129 -23.97 -27.65 25.08
CA SER A 129 -23.08 -28.44 25.95
C SER A 129 -22.29 -29.54 25.25
N ALA A 130 -21.91 -29.38 23.97
CA ALA A 130 -21.12 -30.39 23.26
C ALA A 130 -19.97 -29.87 22.38
N VAL A 131 -19.52 -28.62 22.51
CA VAL A 131 -18.27 -28.14 21.86
C VAL A 131 -17.52 -27.20 22.79
N SER A 132 -17.00 -27.73 23.89
CA SER A 132 -16.01 -27.03 24.71
C SER A 132 -15.10 -28.03 25.41
N ALA A 133 -14.23 -28.66 24.61
CA ALA A 133 -13.02 -29.31 25.11
C ALA A 133 -11.93 -29.12 24.06
N ASN A 134 -10.73 -28.77 24.53
CA ASN A 134 -9.46 -28.58 23.80
C ASN A 134 -9.24 -27.22 23.11
N ALA A 135 -8.70 -26.27 23.86
CA ALA A 135 -7.36 -25.72 23.61
C ALA A 135 -7.05 -24.59 24.62
N ALA A 136 -6.76 -24.97 25.86
CA ALA A 136 -6.01 -24.12 26.78
C ALA A 136 -4.53 -24.49 26.64
N ALA A 137 -3.79 -23.74 25.82
CA ALA A 137 -2.33 -23.76 25.85
C ALA A 137 -1.82 -22.32 25.78
N ARG A 138 -1.19 -21.91 26.88
CA ARG A 138 -0.53 -20.63 27.09
C ARG A 138 0.53 -20.41 26.01
N VAL A 139 0.47 -19.30 25.29
CA VAL A 139 1.63 -18.74 24.57
C VAL A 139 1.89 -17.34 25.09
N ARG A 140 2.98 -17.24 25.86
CA ARG A 140 3.57 -15.99 26.34
C ARG A 140 4.07 -15.22 25.12
N THR A 141 3.51 -14.05 24.86
CA THR A 141 3.95 -13.15 23.79
C THR A 141 5.14 -12.35 24.29
N MET A 142 6.35 -12.66 23.83
CA MET A 142 7.49 -11.75 23.90
C MET A 142 7.85 -11.33 22.48
N SER A 143 7.66 -10.05 22.19
CA SER A 143 8.15 -9.40 20.97
C SER A 143 9.61 -9.01 21.20
N SER A 144 10.54 -9.80 20.67
CA SER A 144 11.96 -9.41 20.58
C SER A 144 12.36 -9.26 19.12
N THR A 145 12.82 -8.06 18.76
CA THR A 145 13.49 -7.79 17.49
C THR A 145 14.88 -8.41 17.58
N THR A 146 15.08 -9.61 17.03
CA THR A 146 16.38 -10.28 17.06
C THR A 146 17.28 -9.72 15.96
N THR A 147 18.27 -8.93 16.36
CA THR A 147 19.40 -8.54 15.49
C THR A 147 20.52 -9.54 15.75
N PHE A 148 20.91 -10.33 14.76
CA PHE A 148 22.06 -11.24 14.85
C PHE A 148 23.23 -10.66 14.06
N SER A 149 24.39 -10.51 14.71
CA SER A 149 25.65 -10.18 14.05
C SER A 149 26.35 -11.47 13.61
N ILE A 150 26.60 -11.63 12.32
CA ILE A 150 27.40 -12.75 11.77
C ILE A 150 28.79 -12.24 11.41
N ASN A 151 29.79 -13.11 11.57
CA ASN A 151 31.20 -12.90 11.27
C ASN A 151 31.41 -12.53 9.78
N SER A 152 32.21 -11.48 9.50
CA SER A 152 32.37 -10.87 8.18
C SER A 152 32.86 -11.84 7.11
N THR A 153 33.65 -12.84 7.49
CA THR A 153 34.23 -13.83 6.58
C THR A 153 33.19 -14.75 5.92
N ILE A 154 32.08 -15.07 6.61
CA ILE A 154 30.99 -15.89 6.06
C ILE A 154 30.17 -15.07 5.05
N VAL A 155 30.04 -13.76 5.29
CA VAL A 155 29.36 -12.83 4.38
C VAL A 155 30.17 -12.67 3.08
N GLU A 156 31.49 -12.54 3.18
CA GLU A 156 32.39 -12.47 2.01
C GLU A 156 32.34 -13.76 1.18
N MET A 157 32.37 -14.94 1.81
CA MET A 157 32.27 -16.22 1.09
C MET A 157 30.93 -16.44 0.38
N LEU A 158 29.83 -15.88 0.92
CA LEU A 158 28.52 -15.91 0.26
C LEU A 158 28.42 -14.86 -0.85
N GLN A 159 29.06 -13.69 -0.68
CA GLN A 159 29.12 -12.65 -1.69
C GLN A 159 29.99 -13.04 -2.89
N GLU A 160 31.12 -13.73 -2.69
CA GLU A 160 31.96 -14.23 -3.79
C GLU A 160 31.25 -15.26 -4.66
N LYS A 161 30.35 -16.07 -4.09
CA LYS A 161 29.53 -17.03 -4.86
C LYS A 161 28.35 -16.40 -5.63
N ILE A 162 27.98 -15.16 -5.29
CA ILE A 162 26.93 -14.35 -5.95
C ILE A 162 27.55 -13.32 -6.92
N GLY A 163 28.86 -13.05 -6.77
CA GLY A 163 29.63 -12.11 -7.58
C GLY A 163 29.88 -12.63 -8.99
N GLY A 164 28.92 -12.40 -9.88
CA GLY A 164 29.11 -12.77 -11.28
C GLY A 164 27.97 -12.46 -12.23
N GLN A 165 27.28 -11.32 -12.09
CA GLN A 165 26.58 -10.65 -13.19
C GLN A 165 25.96 -9.34 -12.69
N GLN A 166 26.56 -8.19 -13.02
CA GLN A 166 25.77 -6.95 -13.11
C GLN A 166 24.90 -7.08 -14.36
N SER A 167 23.78 -7.78 -14.25
CA SER A 167 22.79 -7.86 -15.30
C SER A 167 22.05 -6.52 -15.35
N HIS A 168 22.10 -5.85 -16.50
CA HIS A 168 21.15 -4.77 -16.77
C HIS A 168 19.73 -5.33 -16.54
N PRO A 169 18.85 -4.60 -15.84
CA PRO A 169 17.51 -5.11 -15.55
C PRO A 169 16.77 -5.34 -16.87
N VAL A 170 16.58 -6.61 -17.23
CA VAL A 170 15.86 -7.00 -18.43
C VAL A 170 14.36 -6.83 -18.14
N PRO A 171 13.63 -5.99 -18.90
CA PRO A 171 12.20 -5.84 -18.73
C PRO A 171 11.50 -7.18 -19.03
N ARG A 172 10.49 -7.54 -18.23
CA ARG A 172 9.72 -8.76 -18.46
C ARG A 172 8.93 -8.65 -19.76
N TRP A 173 8.58 -9.78 -20.37
CA TRP A 173 7.72 -9.79 -21.57
C TRP A 173 6.35 -9.15 -21.31
N SER A 174 5.94 -9.13 -20.04
CA SER A 174 4.70 -8.52 -19.56
C SER A 174 4.79 -7.02 -19.30
N ASP A 175 6.00 -6.46 -19.24
CA ASP A 175 6.21 -5.04 -18.97
C ASP A 175 6.06 -4.21 -20.26
N CYS A 176 5.70 -2.93 -20.09
CA CYS A 176 5.67 -1.99 -21.20
C CYS A 176 7.09 -1.50 -21.53
N ALA A 177 7.54 -1.73 -22.78
CA ALA A 177 8.88 -1.31 -23.24
C ALA A 177 8.98 0.16 -23.69
N CYS A 178 7.97 0.99 -23.40
CA CYS A 178 7.97 2.38 -23.85
C CYS A 178 9.01 3.22 -23.08
N LYS A 179 9.57 4.26 -23.70
CA LYS A 179 10.60 5.16 -23.09
C LYS A 179 10.23 5.68 -21.71
N ARG A 180 8.94 5.90 -21.44
CA ARG A 180 8.44 6.36 -20.14
C ARG A 180 8.49 5.26 -19.08
N CYS A 181 8.02 4.07 -19.40
CA CYS A 181 7.92 2.94 -18.47
C CYS A 181 9.26 2.25 -18.24
N ALA A 182 10.13 2.22 -19.26
CA ALA A 182 11.45 1.60 -19.24
C ALA A 182 12.62 2.60 -19.14
N GLY A 183 12.33 3.89 -18.93
CA GLY A 183 13.36 4.95 -18.84
C GLY A 183 14.36 4.77 -17.69
N TRP A 184 14.02 3.97 -16.69
CA TRP A 184 14.90 3.61 -15.57
C TRP A 184 15.90 2.48 -15.91
N CYS A 185 15.74 1.81 -17.05
CA CYS A 185 16.66 0.77 -17.51
C CYS A 185 17.91 1.36 -18.21
N SER A 186 17.90 2.64 -18.57
CA SER A 186 18.96 3.25 -19.39
C SER A 186 20.23 3.67 -18.64
N SER A 187 20.21 3.75 -17.30
CA SER A 187 21.41 4.01 -16.50
C SER A 187 21.38 3.32 -15.14
N SER A 188 22.55 2.92 -14.63
CA SER A 188 22.71 2.27 -13.32
C SER A 188 22.22 3.15 -12.16
N ASP A 189 22.43 4.47 -12.24
CA ASP A 189 21.93 5.43 -11.25
C ASP A 189 20.40 5.50 -11.24
N SER A 190 19.78 5.48 -12.44
CA SER A 190 18.32 5.53 -12.56
C SER A 190 17.63 4.27 -12.07
N ALA A 191 18.34 3.13 -12.00
CA ALA A 191 17.83 1.88 -11.42
C ALA A 191 17.83 1.87 -9.89
N ASN A 192 18.65 2.71 -9.25
CA ASN A 192 18.86 2.73 -7.80
C ASN A 192 18.21 3.92 -7.09
N LEU A 193 17.66 4.88 -7.84
CA LEU A 193 17.02 6.08 -7.31
C LEU A 193 15.58 6.19 -7.83
N LEU A 194 14.69 6.70 -6.99
CA LEU A 194 13.34 7.08 -7.39
C LEU A 194 13.40 8.29 -8.32
N HIS A 195 12.42 8.36 -9.22
CA HIS A 195 12.13 9.58 -9.94
C HIS A 195 11.55 10.62 -8.98
N VAL A 196 12.23 11.77 -8.85
CA VAL A 196 11.82 12.88 -7.99
C VAL A 196 11.56 14.12 -8.83
N GLN A 197 10.36 14.68 -8.72
CA GLN A 197 10.05 16.01 -9.24
C GLN A 197 10.31 17.03 -8.13
N ALA A 198 11.44 17.73 -8.24
CA ALA A 198 11.85 18.76 -7.31
C ALA A 198 11.51 20.15 -7.86
N HIS A 199 10.89 20.99 -7.04
CA HIS A 199 10.70 22.42 -7.29
C HIS A 199 11.55 23.21 -6.31
N PHE A 200 12.45 24.04 -6.82
CA PHE A 200 13.37 24.86 -6.02
C PHE A 200 12.93 26.32 -6.07
N PRO A 201 13.11 27.07 -4.97
CA PRO A 201 12.92 28.51 -4.98
C PRO A 201 13.93 29.20 -5.91
N PRO A 202 13.65 30.45 -6.33
CA PRO A 202 14.62 31.28 -7.06
C PRO A 202 15.96 31.40 -6.31
N GLU A 203 17.05 31.55 -7.05
CA GLU A 203 18.40 31.73 -6.47
C GLU A 203 18.45 32.97 -5.55
N GLY A 204 19.15 32.85 -4.41
CA GLY A 204 19.35 33.95 -3.46
C GLY A 204 18.51 33.90 -2.17
N VAL A 205 17.64 32.91 -1.98
CA VAL A 205 16.87 32.74 -0.73
C VAL A 205 17.65 31.88 0.28
N LEU A 206 17.99 32.46 1.44
CA LEU A 206 18.93 31.88 2.43
C LEU A 206 18.29 30.88 3.41
N ALA A 207 16.97 30.86 3.58
CA ALA A 207 16.28 29.97 4.53
C ALA A 207 15.09 29.28 3.85
N VAL A 208 15.31 28.04 3.42
CA VAL A 208 14.34 27.27 2.65
C VAL A 208 14.07 25.96 3.38
N GLU A 209 12.81 25.61 3.55
CA GLU A 209 12.39 24.36 4.18
C GLU A 209 12.01 23.30 3.16
N ASP A 210 12.22 22.03 3.49
CA ASP A 210 11.96 20.93 2.57
C ASP A 210 10.58 20.30 2.84
N VAL A 211 9.83 19.99 1.79
CA VAL A 211 8.53 19.30 1.87
C VAL A 211 8.53 18.08 0.96
N LEU A 212 8.29 16.91 1.54
CA LEU A 212 8.17 15.64 0.84
C LEU A 212 6.71 15.27 0.61
N PHE A 213 6.35 15.08 -0.67
CA PHE A 213 5.04 14.65 -1.13
C PHE A 213 5.07 13.18 -1.57
N ILE A 214 4.26 12.34 -0.93
CA ILE A 214 4.19 10.89 -1.16
C ILE A 214 2.80 10.53 -1.68
N HIS A 215 2.72 9.97 -2.89
CA HIS A 215 1.45 9.59 -3.50
C HIS A 215 0.89 8.26 -2.95
N GLY A 216 -0.38 7.98 -3.26
CA GLY A 216 -1.07 6.75 -2.91
C GLY A 216 -0.79 5.57 -3.85
N PHE A 217 -1.54 4.48 -3.68
CA PHE A 217 -1.41 3.29 -4.52
C PHE A 217 -1.81 3.57 -5.97
N ILE A 218 -1.09 2.99 -6.94
CA ILE A 218 -1.35 3.14 -8.39
C ILE A 218 -1.45 4.64 -8.80
N SER A 219 -0.45 5.42 -8.37
CA SER A 219 -0.37 6.86 -8.63
C SER A 219 1.08 7.27 -8.93
N SER A 220 1.34 8.57 -9.04
CA SER A 220 2.68 9.12 -9.30
C SER A 220 2.83 10.52 -8.69
N SER A 221 4.05 11.05 -8.66
CA SER A 221 4.38 12.44 -8.32
C SER A 221 3.54 13.46 -9.09
N ALA A 222 3.08 13.10 -10.30
CA ALA A 222 2.22 13.95 -11.13
C ALA A 222 0.90 14.31 -10.42
N PHE A 223 0.42 13.46 -9.51
CA PHE A 223 -0.74 13.79 -8.67
C PHE A 223 -0.53 15.11 -7.93
N TRP A 224 0.66 15.34 -7.37
CA TRP A 224 0.98 16.56 -6.62
C TRP A 224 1.39 17.71 -7.52
N THR A 225 2.23 17.45 -8.54
CA THR A 225 2.78 18.50 -9.40
C THR A 225 1.73 19.13 -10.32
N GLU A 226 0.70 18.37 -10.70
CA GLU A 226 -0.39 18.86 -11.57
C GLU A 226 -1.63 19.35 -10.80
N THR A 227 -1.67 19.12 -9.48
CA THR A 227 -2.78 19.56 -8.64
C THR A 227 -2.36 20.63 -7.65
N VAL A 228 -1.44 20.34 -6.73
CA VAL A 228 -1.17 21.22 -5.59
C VAL A 228 -0.11 22.26 -5.92
N PHE A 229 1.00 21.86 -6.57
CA PHE A 229 2.14 22.75 -6.80
C PHE A 229 1.81 24.04 -7.58
N PRO A 230 0.95 24.00 -8.61
CA PRO A 230 0.56 25.20 -9.36
C PRO A 230 -0.28 26.18 -8.53
N ASN A 231 -0.81 25.75 -7.39
CA ASN A 231 -1.71 26.53 -6.54
C ASN A 231 -1.05 27.11 -5.29
N PHE A 232 0.23 26.84 -5.05
CA PHE A 232 0.99 27.49 -3.98
C PHE A 232 1.22 28.98 -4.28
N SER A 233 1.20 29.79 -3.23
CA SER A 233 1.54 31.22 -3.29
C SER A 233 3.02 31.42 -3.67
N GLU A 234 3.35 32.60 -4.19
CA GLU A 234 4.76 32.96 -4.47
C GLU A 234 5.62 32.87 -3.20
N ARG A 235 5.08 33.32 -2.06
CA ARG A 235 5.74 33.18 -0.75
C ARG A 235 6.08 31.72 -0.43
N ALA A 236 5.15 30.80 -0.66
CA ALA A 236 5.41 29.39 -0.43
C ALA A 236 6.46 28.83 -1.42
N ARG A 237 6.40 29.22 -2.69
CA ARG A 237 7.42 28.80 -3.68
C ARG A 237 8.82 29.34 -3.36
N SER A 238 8.93 30.50 -2.72
CA SER A 238 10.21 31.08 -2.30
C SER A 238 10.74 30.46 -1.00
N ASN A 239 9.86 30.02 -0.09
CA ASN A 239 10.26 29.55 1.23
C ASN A 239 10.42 28.02 1.34
N TYR A 240 9.90 27.26 0.38
CA TYR A 240 9.90 25.80 0.43
C TYR A 240 10.48 25.16 -0.83
N ARG A 241 11.25 24.07 -0.63
CA ARG A 241 11.62 23.10 -1.66
C ARG A 241 10.63 21.94 -1.65
N PHE A 242 9.95 21.73 -2.77
CA PHE A 242 8.98 20.66 -2.88
C PHE A 242 9.58 19.44 -3.57
N PHE A 243 9.46 18.26 -2.97
CA PHE A 243 9.88 16.99 -3.55
C PHE A 243 8.68 16.07 -3.69
N ALA A 244 8.23 15.81 -4.92
CA ALA A 244 7.22 14.79 -5.20
C ALA A 244 7.90 13.55 -5.79
N VAL A 245 7.76 12.41 -5.11
CA VAL A 245 8.42 11.15 -5.52
C VAL A 245 7.46 10.27 -6.31
N ASP A 246 7.93 9.57 -7.34
CA ASP A 246 7.29 8.37 -7.84
C ASP A 246 7.78 7.19 -6.98
N LEU A 247 6.88 6.42 -6.36
CA LEU A 247 7.26 5.29 -5.50
C LEU A 247 7.91 4.15 -6.29
N LEU A 248 8.70 3.31 -5.61
CA LEU A 248 9.33 2.14 -6.21
C LEU A 248 8.25 1.28 -6.88
N GLY A 249 8.42 0.96 -8.16
CA GLY A 249 7.43 0.21 -8.94
C GLY A 249 6.37 1.03 -9.66
N PHE A 250 6.30 2.34 -9.43
CA PHE A 250 5.28 3.25 -9.95
C PHE A 250 5.88 4.41 -10.73
N GLY A 251 5.06 5.05 -11.57
CA GLY A 251 5.47 6.21 -12.36
C GLY A 251 6.74 5.94 -13.17
N ARG A 252 7.69 6.87 -13.14
CA ARG A 252 8.99 6.76 -13.81
C ARG A 252 10.07 6.08 -12.97
N SER A 253 9.77 5.71 -11.73
CA SER A 253 10.71 5.04 -10.84
C SER A 253 11.04 3.60 -11.28
N PRO A 254 12.16 3.04 -10.77
CA PRO A 254 12.56 1.66 -11.01
C PRO A 254 11.47 0.65 -10.75
N LYS A 255 11.42 -0.42 -11.57
CA LYS A 255 10.47 -1.53 -11.41
C LYS A 255 11.21 -2.87 -11.43
N PRO A 256 12.20 -3.07 -10.54
CA PRO A 256 12.99 -4.29 -10.49
C PRO A 256 12.11 -5.53 -10.35
N ALA A 257 12.46 -6.58 -11.11
CA ALA A 257 11.69 -7.82 -11.15
C ALA A 257 11.86 -8.67 -9.87
N ASP A 258 12.98 -8.49 -9.17
CA ASP A 258 13.45 -9.18 -7.97
C ASP A 258 13.13 -8.44 -6.65
N SER A 259 12.47 -7.28 -6.74
CA SER A 259 11.97 -6.57 -5.56
C SER A 259 10.67 -7.19 -5.06
N LEU A 260 10.55 -7.25 -3.73
CA LEU A 260 9.35 -7.69 -3.02
C LEU A 260 8.53 -6.48 -2.54
N TYR A 261 8.93 -5.27 -2.94
CA TYR A 261 8.29 -3.99 -2.65
C TYR A 261 7.88 -3.86 -1.18
N THR A 262 8.78 -4.26 -0.27
CA THR A 262 8.51 -4.22 1.17
C THR A 262 8.44 -2.79 1.66
N LEU A 263 7.81 -2.58 2.83
CA LEU A 263 7.76 -1.26 3.46
C LEU A 263 9.17 -0.66 3.61
N ARG A 264 10.18 -1.48 3.95
CA ARG A 264 11.56 -1.02 4.10
C ARG A 264 12.16 -0.63 2.74
N GLU A 265 12.02 -1.47 1.71
CA GLU A 265 12.52 -1.15 0.37
C GLU A 265 11.97 0.22 -0.13
N HIS A 266 10.68 0.48 0.07
CA HIS A 266 10.07 1.78 -0.25
C HIS A 266 10.68 2.95 0.55
N VAL A 267 10.81 2.80 1.88
CA VAL A 267 11.35 3.85 2.76
C VAL A 267 12.83 4.14 2.45
N ASP A 268 13.64 3.11 2.22
CA ASP A 268 15.07 3.25 1.93
C ASP A 268 15.30 3.87 0.54
N MET A 269 14.43 3.57 -0.43
CA MET A 269 14.43 4.25 -1.72
C MET A 269 14.10 5.74 -1.58
N ILE A 270 13.11 6.12 -0.75
CA ILE A 270 12.79 7.53 -0.49
C ILE A 270 13.97 8.23 0.20
N GLU A 271 14.58 7.60 1.19
CA GLU A 271 15.75 8.13 1.89
C GLU A 271 16.91 8.42 0.92
N ARG A 272 17.31 7.43 0.12
CA ARG A 272 18.41 7.59 -0.84
C ARG A 272 18.11 8.68 -1.86
N SER A 273 16.89 8.67 -2.39
CA SER A 273 16.51 9.51 -3.54
C SER A 273 16.17 10.94 -3.18
N VAL A 274 15.73 11.18 -1.94
CA VAL A 274 15.36 12.53 -1.47
C VAL A 274 16.33 13.00 -0.40
N LEU A 275 16.37 12.31 0.74
CA LEU A 275 17.07 12.79 1.93
C LEU A 275 18.59 12.90 1.70
N GLN A 276 19.19 11.83 1.19
CA GLN A 276 20.62 11.78 0.92
C GLN A 276 20.98 12.58 -0.33
N ARG A 277 20.29 12.33 -1.46
CA ARG A 277 20.55 12.98 -2.76
C ARG A 277 20.44 14.50 -2.72
N HIS A 278 19.45 15.03 -1.99
CA HIS A 278 19.16 16.47 -1.92
C HIS A 278 19.56 17.11 -0.58
N LYS A 279 20.27 16.36 0.28
CA LYS A 279 20.78 16.79 1.59
C LYS A 279 19.68 17.35 2.51
N VAL A 280 18.50 16.74 2.48
CA VAL A 280 17.36 17.15 3.31
C VAL A 280 17.60 16.69 4.74
N ARG A 281 17.68 17.64 5.67
CA ARG A 281 17.96 17.38 7.10
C ARG A 281 16.72 17.42 7.98
N SER A 282 15.76 18.28 7.63
CA SER A 282 14.50 18.43 8.33
C SER A 282 13.42 18.80 7.33
N PHE A 283 12.24 18.21 7.42
CA PHE A 283 11.24 18.31 6.37
C PHE A 283 9.81 18.14 6.88
N HIS A 284 8.86 18.64 6.10
CA HIS A 284 7.43 18.37 6.25
C HIS A 284 7.05 17.19 5.35
N ILE A 285 6.09 16.37 5.77
CA ILE A 285 5.56 15.28 4.96
C ILE A 285 4.09 15.53 4.62
N VAL A 286 3.74 15.39 3.35
CA VAL A 286 2.35 15.35 2.86
C VAL A 286 2.15 14.03 2.13
N ALA A 287 1.24 13.19 2.60
CA ALA A 287 1.13 11.84 2.10
C ALA A 287 -0.31 11.37 1.96
N HIS A 288 -0.63 10.72 0.83
CA HIS A 288 -1.98 10.26 0.53
C HIS A 288 -2.08 8.73 0.55
N SER A 289 -3.10 8.20 1.22
CA SER A 289 -3.47 6.78 1.21
C SER A 289 -2.29 5.87 1.60
N LEU A 290 -1.85 4.95 0.72
CA LEU A 290 -0.62 4.16 0.88
C LEU A 290 0.58 5.00 1.34
N GLY A 291 0.76 6.20 0.79
CA GLY A 291 1.82 7.11 1.17
C GLY A 291 1.79 7.48 2.64
N SER A 292 0.62 7.50 3.29
CA SER A 292 0.51 7.73 4.74
C SER A 292 1.16 6.63 5.58
N ILE A 293 1.15 5.37 5.11
CA ILE A 293 1.86 4.27 5.79
C ILE A 293 3.37 4.53 5.71
N LEU A 294 3.88 4.88 4.52
CA LEU A 294 5.28 5.20 4.30
C LEU A 294 5.72 6.44 5.10
N ALA A 295 4.86 7.44 5.17
CA ALA A 295 5.08 8.66 5.96
C ALA A 295 5.19 8.38 7.46
N LEU A 296 4.34 7.50 8.00
CA LEU A 296 4.44 7.05 9.39
C LEU A 296 5.75 6.29 9.64
N ALA A 297 6.14 5.39 8.74
CA ALA A 297 7.42 4.69 8.86
C ALA A 297 8.63 5.65 8.80
N LEU A 298 8.61 6.64 7.91
CA LEU A 298 9.63 7.70 7.84
C LEU A 298 9.64 8.57 9.10
N ALA A 299 8.48 8.92 9.63
CA ALA A 299 8.36 9.70 10.87
C ALA A 299 8.96 8.97 12.07
N VAL A 300 8.75 7.65 12.16
CA VAL A 300 9.36 6.81 13.20
C VAL A 300 10.87 6.64 13.00
N LYS A 301 11.34 6.55 11.74
CA LYS A 301 12.77 6.45 11.42
C LYS A 301 13.51 7.77 11.69
N TYR A 302 12.86 8.92 11.49
CA TYR A 302 13.44 10.26 11.65
C TYR A 302 12.59 11.19 12.53
N PRO A 303 12.37 10.86 13.82
CA PRO A 303 11.45 11.60 14.68
C PRO A 303 11.87 13.06 14.88
N ASN A 304 13.17 13.34 14.83
CA ASN A 304 13.72 14.69 15.00
C ASN A 304 13.81 15.51 13.70
N ALA A 305 13.68 14.86 12.53
CA ALA A 305 13.76 15.54 11.24
C ALA A 305 12.38 15.99 10.74
N VAL A 306 11.32 15.29 11.11
CA VAL A 306 9.97 15.54 10.60
C VAL A 306 9.29 16.67 11.37
N LYS A 307 9.14 17.83 10.72
CA LYS A 307 8.56 19.05 11.30
C LYS A 307 7.04 18.98 11.42
N SER A 308 6.37 18.49 10.37
CA SER A 308 4.92 18.25 10.37
C SER A 308 4.55 17.04 9.52
N LEU A 309 3.46 16.38 9.87
CA LEU A 309 2.93 15.19 9.21
C LEU A 309 1.48 15.42 8.76
N THR A 310 1.26 15.58 7.46
CA THR A 310 -0.08 15.71 6.85
C THR A 310 -0.46 14.40 6.16
N LEU A 311 -1.48 13.71 6.69
CA LEU A 311 -1.97 12.42 6.20
C LEU A 311 -3.34 12.60 5.54
N LEU A 312 -3.46 12.22 4.27
CA LEU A 312 -4.71 12.25 3.53
C LEU A 312 -5.26 10.84 3.38
N ALA A 313 -6.47 10.60 3.89
CA ALA A 313 -7.13 9.30 3.89
C ALA A 313 -6.20 8.13 4.31
N PRO A 314 -5.58 8.17 5.51
CA PRO A 314 -4.69 7.11 5.97
C PRO A 314 -5.43 5.76 6.12
N PRO A 315 -4.93 4.66 5.54
CA PRO A 315 -5.51 3.33 5.66
C PRO A 315 -5.15 2.69 7.01
N TYR A 316 -5.76 3.19 8.08
CA TYR A 316 -5.56 2.67 9.44
C TYR A 316 -6.80 1.94 9.95
N PHE A 317 -6.69 0.61 10.09
CA PHE A 317 -7.75 -0.22 10.65
C PHE A 317 -7.30 -0.79 12.00
N PRO A 318 -7.88 -0.35 13.13
CA PRO A 318 -7.61 -0.95 14.43
C PRO A 318 -7.90 -2.44 14.42
N ILE A 319 -6.91 -3.25 14.74
CA ILE A 319 -7.01 -4.71 14.72
C ILE A 319 -7.52 -5.19 16.08
N PRO A 320 -8.63 -5.94 16.14
CA PRO A 320 -9.06 -6.57 17.40
C PRO A 320 -8.02 -7.58 17.90
N LYS A 321 -7.81 -7.62 19.23
CA LYS A 321 -6.89 -8.59 19.88
C LYS A 321 -7.23 -10.02 19.44
N GLY A 322 -6.20 -10.79 19.07
CA GLY A 322 -6.33 -12.19 18.66
C GLY A 322 -6.69 -12.45 17.18
N LYS A 323 -6.75 -11.41 16.34
CA LYS A 323 -6.90 -11.56 14.88
C LYS A 323 -5.58 -11.37 14.14
N GLN A 324 -5.35 -12.13 13.07
CA GLN A 324 -4.26 -11.87 12.13
C GLN A 324 -4.50 -10.54 11.41
N GLY A 325 -3.66 -9.53 11.69
CA GLY A 325 -3.83 -8.16 11.22
C GLY A 325 -3.90 -8.04 9.69
N THR A 326 -3.00 -8.75 9.01
CA THR A 326 -2.89 -8.77 7.55
C THR A 326 -4.17 -9.23 6.85
N GLN A 327 -4.69 -10.39 7.26
CA GLN A 327 -5.94 -10.95 6.74
C GLN A 327 -7.16 -10.09 7.12
N TYR A 328 -7.13 -9.46 8.30
CA TYR A 328 -8.19 -8.55 8.73
C TYR A 328 -8.27 -7.30 7.85
N VAL A 329 -7.12 -6.66 7.56
CA VAL A 329 -7.07 -5.49 6.68
C VAL A 329 -7.43 -5.86 5.24
N LEU A 330 -6.94 -6.98 4.72
CA LEU A 330 -7.28 -7.46 3.38
C LEU A 330 -8.80 -7.56 3.19
N ARG A 331 -9.51 -8.17 4.15
CA ARG A 331 -10.98 -8.32 4.12
C ARG A 331 -11.74 -7.00 4.27
N ARG A 332 -11.13 -5.98 4.86
CA ARG A 332 -11.72 -4.64 5.01
C ARG A 332 -11.52 -3.79 3.76
N VAL A 333 -10.33 -3.87 3.15
CA VAL A 333 -9.97 -3.14 1.93
C VAL A 333 -10.65 -3.76 0.71
N ALA A 334 -10.75 -5.09 0.66
CA ALA A 334 -11.26 -5.84 -0.47
C ALA A 334 -12.28 -6.90 -0.02
N PRO A 335 -13.48 -6.49 0.41
CA PRO A 335 -14.54 -7.43 0.71
C PRO A 335 -15.02 -8.09 -0.60
N ARG A 336 -15.07 -9.43 -0.64
CA ARG A 336 -15.55 -10.22 -1.78
C ARG A 336 -17.01 -9.95 -2.10
N ARG A 337 -17.28 -8.85 -2.79
CA ARG A 337 -18.60 -8.41 -3.23
C ARG A 337 -18.55 -7.96 -4.69
N VAL A 338 -19.59 -8.30 -5.45
CA VAL A 338 -19.75 -7.80 -6.83
C VAL A 338 -20.21 -6.34 -6.89
N TRP A 339 -20.87 -5.85 -5.84
CA TRP A 339 -21.34 -4.47 -5.77
C TRP A 339 -20.94 -3.79 -4.45
N PRO A 340 -20.50 -2.51 -4.48
CA PRO A 340 -20.28 -1.65 -5.65
C PRO A 340 -19.09 -2.10 -6.52
N MET A 341 -19.02 -1.63 -7.77
CA MET A 341 -17.97 -2.02 -8.73
C MET A 341 -16.54 -1.78 -8.23
N ILE A 342 -16.33 -0.74 -7.42
CA ILE A 342 -15.03 -0.47 -6.79
C ILE A 342 -14.63 -1.61 -5.84
N ALA A 343 -15.60 -2.18 -5.10
CA ALA A 343 -15.34 -3.32 -4.22
C ALA A 343 -15.02 -4.61 -5.00
N LEU A 344 -15.67 -4.82 -6.15
CA LEU A 344 -15.32 -5.91 -7.06
C LEU A 344 -13.89 -5.73 -7.60
N GLY A 345 -13.54 -4.54 -8.07
CA GLY A 345 -12.20 -4.22 -8.56
C GLY A 345 -11.13 -4.41 -7.49
N ALA A 346 -11.36 -3.89 -6.28
CA ALA A 346 -10.49 -4.10 -5.13
C ALA A 346 -10.36 -5.59 -4.79
N SER A 347 -11.45 -6.36 -4.87
CA SER A 347 -11.42 -7.81 -4.64
C SER A 347 -10.58 -8.55 -5.68
N VAL A 348 -10.77 -8.24 -6.97
CA VAL A 348 -9.97 -8.83 -8.04
C VAL A 348 -8.48 -8.52 -7.82
N ALA A 349 -8.15 -7.27 -7.52
CA ALA A 349 -6.76 -6.83 -7.31
C ALA A 349 -6.09 -7.44 -6.06
N CYS A 350 -6.86 -7.72 -5.00
CA CYS A 350 -6.36 -8.21 -3.71
C CYS A 350 -6.35 -9.73 -3.55
N TRP A 351 -7.23 -10.45 -4.25
CA TRP A 351 -7.41 -11.90 -4.05
C TRP A 351 -6.92 -12.76 -5.20
N TYR A 352 -6.71 -12.18 -6.38
CA TYR A 352 -6.45 -12.93 -7.62
C TYR A 352 -5.19 -12.42 -8.32
N GLU A 353 -4.07 -13.10 -8.07
CA GLU A 353 -2.76 -12.73 -8.59
C GLU A 353 -2.78 -12.75 -10.12
N HIS A 354 -3.22 -13.84 -10.72
CA HIS A 354 -3.10 -14.03 -12.16
C HIS A 354 -4.16 -13.26 -12.93
N ILE A 355 -5.36 -13.11 -12.37
CA ILE A 355 -6.37 -12.23 -12.96
C ILE A 355 -5.88 -10.78 -12.93
N SER A 356 -5.33 -10.30 -11.81
CA SER A 356 -4.78 -8.93 -11.75
C SER A 356 -3.54 -8.77 -12.63
N ARG A 357 -2.76 -9.84 -12.86
CA ARG A 357 -1.69 -9.87 -13.87
C ARG A 357 -2.21 -9.70 -15.29
N THR A 358 -3.30 -10.40 -15.64
CA THR A 358 -3.97 -10.25 -16.94
C THR A 358 -4.49 -8.82 -17.11
N VAL A 359 -5.12 -8.25 -16.09
CA VAL A 359 -5.60 -6.86 -16.11
C VAL A 359 -4.44 -5.89 -16.34
N SER A 360 -3.34 -6.03 -15.61
CA SER A 360 -2.15 -5.18 -15.78
C SER A 360 -1.51 -5.35 -17.16
N LEU A 361 -1.47 -6.56 -17.71
CA LEU A 361 -1.03 -6.81 -19.10
C LEU A 361 -1.91 -6.05 -20.10
N LEU A 362 -3.23 -6.14 -19.98
CA LEU A 362 -4.14 -5.46 -20.90
C LEU A 362 -4.09 -3.94 -20.75
N MET A 363 -3.96 -3.43 -19.53
CA MET A 363 -4.02 -2.00 -19.22
C MET A 363 -2.67 -1.32 -19.34
N CYS A 364 -1.65 -1.78 -18.60
CA CYS A 364 -0.36 -1.13 -18.49
C CYS A 364 0.51 -1.33 -19.74
N LYS A 365 0.52 -2.54 -20.33
CA LYS A 365 1.30 -2.80 -21.56
C LYS A 365 0.78 -1.97 -22.74
N HIS A 366 -0.54 -1.84 -22.83
CA HIS A 366 -1.23 -1.12 -23.91
C HIS A 366 -1.69 0.29 -23.48
N HIS A 367 -1.05 0.90 -22.47
CA HIS A 367 -1.52 2.15 -21.89
C HIS A 367 -1.69 3.30 -22.90
N ARG A 368 -0.85 3.38 -23.94
CA ARG A 368 -0.96 4.40 -25.00
C ARG A 368 -2.29 4.32 -25.77
N PHE A 369 -2.76 3.10 -26.01
CA PHE A 369 -4.06 2.87 -26.64
C PHE A 369 -5.18 3.33 -25.72
N TRP A 370 -5.12 2.98 -24.43
CA TRP A 370 -6.11 3.42 -23.45
C TRP A 370 -6.11 4.92 -23.25
N GLU A 371 -4.95 5.57 -23.17
CA GLU A 371 -4.81 7.02 -23.11
C GLU A 371 -5.48 7.68 -24.33
N PHE A 372 -5.28 7.15 -25.53
CA PHE A 372 -5.92 7.65 -26.75
C PHE A 372 -7.46 7.52 -26.67
N ILE A 373 -7.96 6.33 -26.33
CA ILE A 373 -9.40 6.07 -26.18
C ILE A 373 -10.01 6.97 -25.11
N PHE A 374 -9.35 7.13 -23.97
CA PHE A 374 -9.83 8.01 -22.90
C PHE A 374 -9.85 9.47 -23.32
N ARG A 375 -8.82 9.98 -24.01
CA ARG A 375 -8.81 11.36 -24.54
C ARG A 375 -9.99 11.60 -25.48
N LEU A 376 -10.28 10.62 -26.34
CA LEU A 376 -11.41 10.67 -27.26
C LEU A 376 -12.76 10.65 -26.51
N LEU A 377 -12.97 9.69 -25.61
CA LEU A 377 -14.23 9.52 -24.86
C LEU A 377 -14.52 10.69 -23.90
N THR A 378 -13.47 11.19 -23.23
CA THR A 378 -13.62 12.24 -22.22
C THR A 378 -13.53 13.63 -22.81
N ARG A 379 -13.25 13.77 -24.12
CA ARG A 379 -12.99 15.04 -24.80
C ARG A 379 -11.94 15.87 -24.05
N ASN A 380 -10.89 15.20 -23.56
CA ASN A 380 -9.84 15.77 -22.69
C ASN A 380 -10.33 16.39 -21.35
N ARG A 381 -11.55 16.09 -20.88
CA ARG A 381 -12.05 16.59 -19.58
C ARG A 381 -11.41 15.88 -18.39
N ILE A 382 -11.06 14.60 -18.53
CA ILE A 382 -10.33 13.87 -17.47
C ILE A 382 -8.85 14.20 -17.59
N ARG A 383 -8.26 14.60 -16.46
CA ARG A 383 -6.86 15.01 -16.36
C ARG A 383 -5.94 13.84 -16.70
N THR A 384 -5.15 14.00 -17.74
CA THR A 384 -4.21 13.00 -18.28
C THR A 384 -3.26 12.43 -17.22
N PHE A 385 -2.83 13.23 -16.24
CA PHE A 385 -1.89 12.77 -15.21
C PHE A 385 -2.42 11.68 -14.27
N LEU A 386 -3.75 11.60 -14.05
CA LEU A 386 -4.32 10.53 -13.22
C LEU A 386 -4.22 9.20 -13.95
N MET A 387 -4.46 9.21 -15.26
CA MET A 387 -4.34 8.02 -16.11
C MET A 387 -2.88 7.60 -16.25
N ASP A 388 -1.99 8.56 -16.45
CA ASP A 388 -0.56 8.33 -16.50
C ASP A 388 -0.02 7.61 -15.25
N GLY A 389 -0.40 8.09 -14.06
CA GLY A 389 -0.05 7.42 -12.80
C GLY A 389 -0.70 6.04 -12.68
N PHE A 390 -1.95 5.92 -13.16
CA PHE A 390 -2.70 4.68 -13.09
C PHE A 390 -2.08 3.58 -13.95
N PHE A 391 -1.65 3.86 -15.18
CA PHE A 391 -1.15 2.81 -16.08
C PHE A 391 0.36 2.53 -15.95
N CYS A 392 1.11 3.42 -15.31
CA CYS A 392 2.57 3.32 -15.28
C CYS A 392 3.09 2.54 -14.07
N HIS A 393 2.74 1.25 -14.00
CA HIS A 393 3.23 0.30 -13.00
C HIS A 393 3.32 -1.11 -13.58
N THR A 394 4.00 -2.02 -12.89
CA THR A 394 3.99 -3.46 -13.24
C THR A 394 3.03 -4.21 -12.31
N HIS A 395 2.47 -5.33 -12.78
CA HIS A 395 1.69 -6.23 -11.93
C HIS A 395 2.43 -6.58 -10.64
N ASN A 396 3.71 -6.96 -10.76
CA ASN A 396 4.57 -7.32 -9.62
C ASN A 396 4.64 -6.19 -8.59
N ALA A 397 4.91 -4.96 -9.03
CA ALA A 397 4.95 -3.79 -8.16
C ALA A 397 3.63 -3.53 -7.45
N ALA A 398 2.51 -3.60 -8.17
CA ALA A 398 1.19 -3.38 -7.61
C ALA A 398 0.81 -4.47 -6.60
N TRP A 399 0.95 -5.74 -6.97
CA TRP A 399 0.62 -6.90 -6.14
C TRP A 399 1.44 -6.91 -4.85
N HIS A 400 2.77 -6.80 -4.95
CA HIS A 400 3.64 -6.82 -3.78
C HIS A 400 3.46 -5.60 -2.90
N THR A 401 3.32 -4.38 -3.45
CA THR A 401 3.11 -3.19 -2.63
C THR A 401 1.77 -3.26 -1.86
N LEU A 402 0.72 -3.75 -2.51
CA LEU A 402 -0.59 -3.95 -1.89
C LEU A 402 -0.51 -4.93 -0.72
N HIS A 403 0.10 -6.09 -0.93
CA HIS A 403 0.17 -7.09 0.12
C HIS A 403 1.22 -6.72 1.18
N ASN A 404 2.45 -6.38 0.83
CA ASN A 404 3.53 -6.16 1.79
C ASN A 404 3.45 -4.82 2.52
N VAL A 405 2.87 -3.79 1.90
CA VAL A 405 2.73 -2.48 2.54
C VAL A 405 1.32 -2.29 3.11
N ILE A 406 0.26 -2.35 2.29
CA ILE A 406 -1.11 -2.04 2.77
C ILE A 406 -1.58 -3.10 3.77
N CYS A 407 -1.45 -4.38 3.41
CA CYS A 407 -1.90 -5.47 4.29
C CYS A 407 -0.83 -5.83 5.34
N GLY A 408 0.43 -5.93 4.94
CA GLY A 408 1.55 -6.38 5.78
C GLY A 408 1.92 -5.40 6.89
N SER A 409 1.67 -4.10 6.70
CA SER A 409 1.93 -3.09 7.75
C SER A 409 0.81 -3.01 8.79
N ALA A 410 -0.30 -3.73 8.62
CA ALA A 410 -1.46 -3.66 9.50
C ALA A 410 -1.08 -3.83 10.98
N GLY A 411 -0.25 -4.84 11.29
CA GLY A 411 0.22 -5.10 12.66
C GLY A 411 1.24 -4.09 13.20
N LYS A 412 1.81 -3.23 12.33
CA LYS A 412 2.90 -2.30 12.66
C LYS A 412 2.43 -0.85 12.81
N ILE A 413 1.36 -0.46 12.09
CA ILE A 413 0.84 0.92 12.11
C ILE A 413 0.46 1.36 13.52
N ASP A 414 -0.08 0.46 14.33
CA ASP A 414 -0.36 0.68 15.75
C ASP A 414 0.87 1.22 16.50
N GLY A 415 2.00 0.53 16.36
CA GLY A 415 3.28 0.95 16.96
C GLY A 415 3.83 2.23 16.36
N TYR A 416 3.63 2.46 15.06
CA TYR A 416 4.05 3.73 14.44
C TYR A 416 3.26 4.92 14.97
N LEU A 417 1.94 4.78 15.14
CA LEU A 417 1.11 5.83 15.72
C LEU A 417 1.44 6.07 17.18
N ASP A 418 1.73 5.02 17.96
CA ASP A 418 2.18 5.16 19.35
C ASP A 418 3.54 5.89 19.42
N ALA A 419 4.50 5.54 18.55
CA ALA A 419 5.78 6.25 18.45
C ALA A 419 5.61 7.72 18.02
N VAL A 420 4.71 8.02 17.08
CA VAL A 420 4.38 9.41 16.70
C VAL A 420 3.71 10.16 17.86
N ARG A 421 2.89 9.49 18.67
CA ARG A 421 2.30 10.08 19.88
C ARG A 421 3.37 10.43 20.92
N GLU A 422 4.30 9.51 21.17
CA GLU A 422 5.22 9.56 22.31
C GLU A 422 6.50 10.33 22.00
N SER A 423 7.13 10.03 20.86
CA SER A 423 8.48 10.50 20.50
C SER A 423 8.47 11.83 19.75
N MET A 424 7.35 12.21 19.11
CA MET A 424 7.29 13.38 18.22
C MET A 424 6.39 14.49 18.74
N ARG A 425 6.46 14.81 20.05
CA ARG A 425 5.49 15.69 20.73
C ARG A 425 5.31 17.07 20.10
N SER A 426 6.37 17.64 19.53
CA SER A 426 6.38 18.95 18.85
C SER A 426 5.87 18.91 17.40
N CYS A 427 5.86 17.74 16.75
CA CYS A 427 5.51 17.60 15.33
C CYS A 427 4.01 17.80 15.11
N GLU A 428 3.59 18.77 14.30
CA GLU A 428 2.16 18.95 14.02
C GLU A 428 1.62 17.82 13.13
N VAL A 429 0.60 17.09 13.60
CA VAL A 429 -0.05 16.01 12.84
C VAL A 429 -1.42 16.47 12.36
N THR A 430 -1.66 16.42 11.06
CA THR A 430 -2.95 16.79 10.44
C THR A 430 -3.46 15.63 9.59
N VAL A 431 -4.73 15.30 9.74
CA VAL A 431 -5.40 14.22 9.02
C VAL A 431 -6.58 14.80 8.24
N LEU A 432 -6.60 14.62 6.93
CA LEU A 432 -7.69 15.03 6.06
C LEU A 432 -8.40 13.79 5.49
N HIS A 433 -9.72 13.80 5.49
CA HIS A 433 -10.51 12.68 4.99
C HIS A 433 -11.81 13.16 4.31
N GLY A 434 -12.23 12.50 3.23
CA GLY A 434 -13.46 12.81 2.52
C GLY A 434 -14.64 12.07 3.15
N ARG A 435 -15.74 12.74 3.46
CA ARG A 435 -16.89 12.09 4.11
C ARG A 435 -17.46 10.92 3.30
N ASP A 436 -17.39 11.03 1.98
CA ASP A 436 -17.99 10.11 1.01
C ASP A 436 -16.91 9.22 0.36
N ASP A 437 -15.85 8.89 1.10
CA ASP A 437 -14.80 7.98 0.66
C ASP A 437 -15.31 6.52 0.68
N ASP A 438 -15.65 6.00 -0.50
CA ASP A 438 -16.09 4.62 -0.71
C ASP A 438 -14.95 3.59 -0.61
N LEU A 439 -13.68 4.02 -0.71
CA LEU A 439 -12.51 3.14 -0.68
C LEU A 439 -12.04 2.91 0.76
N LEU A 440 -11.93 3.98 1.54
CA LEU A 440 -11.55 3.94 2.94
C LEU A 440 -12.58 4.66 3.80
N PRO A 441 -13.14 4.01 4.83
CA PRO A 441 -14.11 4.68 5.68
C PRO A 441 -13.44 5.76 6.54
N VAL A 442 -14.18 6.84 6.82
CA VAL A 442 -13.77 7.93 7.74
C VAL A 442 -13.32 7.40 9.10
N SER A 443 -13.83 6.23 9.52
CA SER A 443 -13.43 5.55 10.75
C SER A 443 -11.92 5.30 10.86
N CYS A 444 -11.22 5.16 9.73
CA CYS A 444 -9.77 5.01 9.71
C CYS A 444 -9.08 6.27 10.25
N SER A 445 -9.53 7.44 9.82
CA SER A 445 -8.97 8.72 10.27
C SER A 445 -9.40 9.11 11.67
N THR A 446 -10.62 8.75 12.08
CA THR A 446 -11.03 8.90 13.49
C THR A 446 -10.22 7.99 14.40
N ALA A 447 -9.84 6.79 13.95
CA ALA A 447 -8.97 5.90 14.70
C ALA A 447 -7.55 6.46 14.85
N VAL A 448 -7.00 7.12 13.83
CA VAL A 448 -5.72 7.84 13.94
C VAL A 448 -5.83 8.94 15.01
N LYS A 449 -6.89 9.76 14.97
CA LYS A 449 -7.15 10.82 15.97
C LYS A 449 -7.31 10.25 17.38
N ALA A 450 -7.97 9.10 17.53
CA ALA A 450 -8.15 8.45 18.83
C ALA A 450 -6.80 7.99 19.41
N ARG A 451 -5.88 7.50 18.57
CA ARG A 451 -4.56 7.02 19.01
C ARG A 451 -3.53 8.13 19.17
N VAL A 452 -3.64 9.20 18.38
CA VAL A 452 -2.82 10.42 18.46
C VAL A 452 -3.75 11.61 18.76
N PRO A 453 -4.12 11.85 20.04
CA PRO A 453 -5.13 12.85 20.41
C PRO A 453 -4.82 14.28 19.96
N ARG A 454 -3.54 14.61 19.79
CA ARG A 454 -3.06 15.91 19.30
C ARG A 454 -3.21 16.11 17.79
N ALA A 455 -3.54 15.07 17.03
CA ALA A 455 -3.69 15.20 15.58
C ALA A 455 -4.92 16.06 15.23
N HIS A 456 -4.85 16.93 14.23
CA HIS A 456 -5.99 17.71 13.76
C HIS A 456 -6.73 16.94 12.67
N LEU A 457 -7.92 16.42 12.98
CA LEU A 457 -8.75 15.70 12.01
C LEU A 457 -9.72 16.66 11.32
N ARG A 458 -9.68 16.70 10.00
CA ARG A 458 -10.60 17.46 9.16
C ARG A 458 -11.33 16.53 8.20
N VAL A 459 -12.62 16.37 8.41
CA VAL A 459 -13.52 15.63 7.50
C VAL A 459 -14.17 16.62 6.55
N ILE A 460 -14.06 16.37 5.25
CA ILE A 460 -14.54 17.26 4.19
C ILE A 460 -15.78 16.66 3.55
N ASP A 461 -16.89 17.39 3.58
CA ASP A 461 -18.19 16.93 3.08
C ASP A 461 -18.25 16.96 1.54
N GLY A 462 -18.96 16.00 0.94
CA GLY A 462 -19.12 15.93 -0.52
C GLY A 462 -17.83 15.54 -1.25
N LYS A 463 -16.90 14.87 -0.58
CA LYS A 463 -15.58 14.48 -1.12
C LYS A 463 -15.29 13.02 -0.84
N ASP A 464 -14.73 12.38 -1.85
CA ASP A 464 -14.25 10.99 -1.89
C ASP A 464 -12.71 10.91 -1.72
N HIS A 465 -12.16 9.70 -1.89
CA HIS A 465 -10.74 9.39 -1.73
C HIS A 465 -9.77 10.28 -2.51
N ILE A 466 -10.18 10.80 -3.67
CA ILE A 466 -9.32 11.56 -4.60
C ILE A 466 -9.71 13.05 -4.60
N THR A 467 -11.01 13.33 -4.52
CA THR A 467 -11.56 14.69 -4.61
C THR A 467 -11.31 15.52 -3.35
N ILE A 468 -10.85 14.91 -2.25
CA ILE A 468 -10.25 15.65 -1.13
C ILE A 468 -9.14 16.61 -1.58
N VAL A 469 -8.43 16.28 -2.68
CA VAL A 469 -7.47 17.15 -3.37
C VAL A 469 -8.02 17.62 -4.72
N VAL A 470 -8.47 16.70 -5.57
CA VAL A 470 -8.92 17.02 -6.94
C VAL A 470 -10.25 17.75 -6.90
N GLY A 471 -10.28 19.00 -7.39
CA GLY A 471 -11.43 19.89 -7.26
C GLY A 471 -11.39 20.77 -6.01
N ARG A 472 -10.37 20.63 -5.15
CA ARG A 472 -10.09 21.48 -3.98
C ARG A 472 -8.64 22.02 -3.98
N GLN A 473 -7.97 22.04 -5.13
CA GLN A 473 -6.52 22.28 -5.22
C GLN A 473 -6.07 23.59 -4.57
N LYS A 474 -6.77 24.70 -4.86
CA LYS A 474 -6.49 26.03 -4.27
C LYS A 474 -6.71 26.05 -2.76
N ALA A 475 -7.80 25.46 -2.30
CA ALA A 475 -8.11 25.40 -0.88
C ALA A 475 -7.07 24.53 -0.15
N PHE A 476 -6.76 23.36 -0.69
CA PHE A 476 -5.80 22.43 -0.10
C PHE A 476 -4.38 23.00 -0.07
N ALA A 477 -3.92 23.69 -1.13
CA ALA A 477 -2.62 24.37 -1.11
C ALA A 477 -2.54 25.43 0.01
N ARG A 478 -3.58 26.25 0.19
CA ARG A 478 -3.65 27.23 1.29
C ARG A 478 -3.64 26.58 2.67
N GLU A 479 -4.35 25.46 2.83
CA GLU A 479 -4.37 24.70 4.08
C GLU A 479 -2.98 24.17 4.44
N LEU A 480 -2.22 23.68 3.45
CA LEU A 480 -0.83 23.25 3.66
C LEU A 480 0.08 24.43 4.08
N GLU A 481 -0.02 25.57 3.40
CA GLU A 481 0.74 26.77 3.75
C GLU A 481 0.47 27.22 5.19
N GLN A 482 -0.78 27.12 5.65
CA GLN A 482 -1.16 27.43 7.03
C GLN A 482 -0.54 26.46 8.04
N ILE A 483 -0.55 25.15 7.75
CA ILE A 483 0.05 24.11 8.61
C ILE A 483 1.56 24.33 8.76
N TRP A 484 2.26 24.68 7.68
CA TRP A 484 3.70 24.89 7.76
C TRP A 484 4.03 26.21 8.47
N ALA A 485 3.27 27.27 8.21
CA ALA A 485 3.44 28.54 8.92
C ALA A 485 3.20 28.41 10.44
N SER A 486 2.18 27.66 10.87
CA SER A 486 1.93 27.41 12.30
C SER A 486 3.03 26.59 12.94
N THR A 487 3.60 25.63 12.21
CA THR A 487 4.70 24.80 12.69
C THR A 487 5.96 25.63 12.93
N ASN A 488 6.27 26.57 12.03
CA ASN A 488 7.47 27.41 12.15
C ASN A 488 7.39 28.40 13.30
N LEU A 489 6.22 28.99 13.53
CA LEU A 489 5.99 29.88 14.67
C LEU A 489 6.22 29.17 16.01
N LYS A 490 5.81 27.90 16.13
CA LYS A 490 6.03 27.09 17.35
C LYS A 490 7.49 26.69 17.57
N ALA A 491 8.33 26.74 16.53
CA ALA A 491 9.75 26.43 16.65
C ALA A 491 10.61 27.66 17.03
N THR A 492 10.05 28.86 16.96
CA THR A 492 10.75 30.12 17.28
C THR A 492 10.46 30.64 18.69
N VAL A 493 9.52 30.00 19.41
CA VAL A 493 9.14 30.26 20.81
C VAL A 493 9.65 29.10 21.64
#